data_AF-A0A3P6T754-F1
#
_entry.id   AF-A0A3P6T754-F1
#
_cell.length_a   1.000
_cell.length_b   1.000
_cell.length_c   1.000
_cell.angle_alpha   90.00
_cell.angle_beta   90.00
_cell.angle_gamma   90.00
#
_symmetry.space_group_name_H-M   'P 1'
#
loop_
_entity.id
_entity.type
_entity.pdbx_description
1 polymer ?
#
loop_
_entity_poly.entity_id
_entity_poly.type
_entity_poly.pdbx_seq_one_letter_code
_entity_poly.pdbx_strand_id
1 'polypeptide(L)'
;MDLDRILNDRIDGLEIAFERTKAWSTYSKDLLSYIRSRLQLEQDHARRVTALVEACRRDIAKPFMPLRDVFESSFDSDIDLVGRTKETTDHLKSRVVEALDARRKEHDIQRGALKLEWQKLTKSLCPGRFE
;
A
#
# COMPACT_ATOMS: atom_id res chain seq x y z
N MET A 1 -6.79 26.92 -10.52
CA MET A 1 -5.93 28.09 -10.82
C MET A 1 -5.97 29.14 -9.70
N ASP A 2 -6.99 29.18 -8.84
CA ASP A 2 -7.03 30.11 -7.69
C ASP A 2 -6.12 29.76 -6.52
N LEU A 3 -5.77 28.48 -6.33
CA LEU A 3 -5.01 28.05 -5.15
C LEU A 3 -3.59 28.59 -5.13
N ASP A 4 -2.91 28.58 -6.27
CA ASP A 4 -1.53 29.07 -6.40
C ASP A 4 -1.49 30.59 -6.18
N ARG A 5 -2.50 31.32 -6.65
CA ARG A 5 -2.64 32.76 -6.40
C ARG A 5 -2.80 33.04 -4.90
N ILE A 6 -3.71 32.31 -4.23
CA ILE A 6 -3.94 32.45 -2.78
C ILE A 6 -2.68 32.14 -1.99
N LEU A 7 -1.92 31.10 -2.36
CA LEU A 7 -0.68 30.75 -1.68
C LEU A 7 0.42 31.80 -1.94
N ASN A 8 0.54 32.33 -3.15
CA ASN A 8 1.53 33.36 -3.46
C ASN A 8 1.27 34.69 -2.73
N ASP A 9 0.01 35.04 -2.49
CA ASP A 9 -0.38 36.26 -1.76
C ASP A 9 -0.08 36.16 -0.25
N ARG A 10 0.30 34.97 0.26
CA ARG A 10 0.60 34.71 1.67
C ARG A 10 2.09 34.66 1.95
N ILE A 11 2.50 35.25 3.08
CA ILE A 11 3.90 35.23 3.54
C ILE A 11 4.40 33.81 3.88
N ASP A 12 3.48 32.93 4.29
CA ASP A 12 3.72 31.53 4.68
C ASP A 12 3.25 30.52 3.63
N GLY A 13 2.76 30.98 2.47
CA GLY A 13 2.06 30.12 1.51
C GLY A 13 2.92 28.98 0.96
N LEU A 14 4.22 29.21 0.78
CA LEU A 14 5.15 28.16 0.37
C LEU A 14 5.36 27.10 1.47
N GLU A 15 5.43 27.50 2.74
CA GLU A 15 5.54 26.53 3.85
C GLU A 15 4.26 25.70 3.94
N ILE A 16 3.09 26.33 3.82
CA ILE A 16 1.80 25.63 3.76
C ILE A 16 1.77 24.61 2.60
N ALA A 17 2.29 24.98 1.42
CA ALA A 17 2.39 24.06 0.29
C ALA A 17 3.31 22.86 0.59
N PHE A 18 4.47 23.10 1.22
CA PHE A 18 5.38 22.03 1.65
C PHE A 18 4.79 21.14 2.74
N GLU A 19 4.10 21.72 3.72
CA GLU A 19 3.41 20.97 4.78
C GLU A 19 2.30 20.10 4.21
N ARG A 20 1.49 20.64 3.30
CA ARG A 20 0.43 19.89 2.62
C ARG A 20 0.99 18.70 1.84
N THR A 21 2.06 18.91 1.06
CA THR A 21 2.69 17.82 0.29
C THR A 21 3.37 16.80 1.19
N LYS A 22 3.91 17.21 2.35
CA LYS A 22 4.38 16.30 3.41
C LYS A 22 3.25 15.47 4.00
N ALA A 23 2.14 16.11 4.38
CA ALA A 23 0.97 15.44 4.93
C ALA A 23 0.40 14.39 3.96
N TRP A 24 0.34 14.71 2.67
CA TRP A 24 -0.12 13.77 1.64
C TRP A 24 0.80 12.53 1.50
N SER A 25 2.12 12.72 1.57
CA SER A 25 3.08 11.60 1.56
C SER A 25 2.94 10.73 2.82
N THR A 26 2.78 11.33 4.00
CA THR A 26 2.54 10.60 5.25
C THR A 26 1.26 9.78 5.17
N TYR A 27 0.14 10.40 4.76
CA TYR A 27 -1.13 9.70 4.59
C TYR A 27 -1.03 8.52 3.62
N SER A 28 -0.35 8.72 2.49
CA SER A 28 -0.12 7.66 1.50
C SER A 28 0.71 6.52 2.07
N LYS A 29 1.72 6.83 2.90
CA LYS A 29 2.54 5.83 3.59
C LYS A 29 1.72 5.01 4.58
N ASP A 30 0.86 5.64 5.35
CA ASP A 30 0.01 4.97 6.34
C ASP A 30 -1.01 4.05 5.65
N LEU A 31 -1.61 4.53 4.55
CA LEU A 31 -2.50 3.72 3.71
C LEU A 31 -1.77 2.50 3.12
N LEU A 32 -0.56 2.70 2.58
CA LEU A 32 0.28 1.60 2.08
C LEU A 32 0.61 0.58 3.17
N SER A 33 0.88 1.03 4.39
CA SER A 33 1.15 0.16 5.54
C SER A 33 -0.05 -0.73 5.87
N TYR A 34 -1.24 -0.13 5.92
CA TYR A 34 -2.49 -0.86 6.13
C TYR A 34 -2.73 -1.88 5.00
N ILE A 35 -2.65 -1.47 3.74
CA ILE A 35 -2.91 -2.36 2.60
C ILE A 35 -1.92 -3.53 2.60
N ARG A 36 -0.62 -3.28 2.81
CA ARG A 36 0.38 -4.35 2.89
C ARG A 36 0.07 -5.36 3.99
N SER A 37 -0.29 -4.88 5.18
CA SER A 37 -0.72 -5.74 6.29
C SER A 37 -1.96 -6.56 5.93
N ARG A 38 -2.95 -5.93 5.29
CA ARG A 38 -4.19 -6.57 4.85
C ARG A 38 -3.95 -7.65 3.79
N LEU A 39 -3.01 -7.44 2.86
CA LEU A 39 -2.61 -8.44 1.86
C LEU A 39 -1.83 -9.59 2.50
N GLN A 40 -0.97 -9.30 3.49
CA GLN A 40 -0.24 -10.34 4.23
C GLN A 40 -1.21 -11.28 4.97
N LEU A 41 -2.25 -10.73 5.60
CA LEU A 41 -3.28 -11.53 6.27
C LEU A 41 -3.97 -12.52 5.32
N GLU A 42 -4.29 -12.12 4.09
CA GLU A 42 -4.87 -13.02 3.09
C GLU A 42 -3.90 -14.11 2.67
N GLN A 43 -2.63 -13.74 2.48
CA GLN A 43 -1.61 -14.71 2.10
C GLN A 43 -1.44 -15.78 3.19
N ASP A 44 -1.45 -15.38 4.45
CA ASP A 44 -1.34 -16.30 5.59
C ASP A 44 -2.60 -17.15 5.77
N HIS A 45 -3.79 -16.58 5.54
CA HIS A 45 -5.04 -17.32 5.51
C HIS A 45 -5.02 -18.40 4.41
N ALA A 46 -4.66 -18.03 3.18
CA ALA A 46 -4.59 -18.96 2.05
C ALA A 46 -3.61 -20.12 2.32
N ARG A 47 -2.44 -19.82 2.90
CA ARG A 47 -1.46 -20.86 3.30
C ARG A 47 -2.03 -21.82 4.33
N ARG A 48 -2.71 -21.30 5.36
CA ARG A 48 -3.29 -22.12 6.44
C ARG A 48 -4.42 -23.00 5.93
N VAL A 49 -5.32 -22.47 5.10
CA VAL A 49 -6.41 -23.25 4.47
C VAL A 49 -5.85 -24.33 3.57
N THR A 50 -4.86 -24.02 2.73
CA THR A 50 -4.21 -25.00 1.85
C THR A 50 -3.61 -26.16 2.65
N ALA A 51 -2.84 -25.84 3.70
CA ALA A 51 -2.22 -26.87 4.55
C ALA A 51 -3.27 -27.71 5.31
N LEU A 52 -4.38 -27.09 5.74
CA LEU A 52 -5.49 -27.79 6.39
C LEU A 52 -6.16 -28.77 5.42
N VAL A 53 -6.50 -28.33 4.22
CA VAL A 53 -7.09 -29.16 3.16
C VAL A 53 -6.17 -30.34 2.84
N GLU A 54 -4.87 -30.11 2.64
CA GLU A 54 -3.91 -31.17 2.38
C GLU A 54 -3.83 -32.20 3.51
N ALA A 55 -3.89 -31.75 4.77
CA ALA A 55 -3.92 -32.64 5.92
C ALA A 55 -5.20 -33.48 5.95
N CYS A 56 -6.37 -32.86 5.80
CA CYS A 56 -7.65 -33.55 5.80
C CYS A 56 -7.77 -34.54 4.64
N ARG A 57 -7.28 -34.20 3.45
CA ARG A 57 -7.24 -35.12 2.29
C ARG A 57 -6.51 -36.43 2.60
N ARG A 58 -5.38 -36.36 3.32
CA ARG A 58 -4.65 -37.56 3.74
C ARG A 58 -5.47 -38.41 4.71
N ASP A 59 -6.24 -37.79 5.59
CA ASP A 59 -7.06 -38.49 6.57
C ASP A 59 -8.29 -39.16 5.94
N ILE A 60 -8.98 -38.49 5.02
CA ILE A 60 -10.19 -39.04 4.39
C ILE A 60 -9.90 -40.06 3.29
N ALA A 61 -8.66 -40.12 2.79
CA ALA A 61 -8.22 -41.13 1.83
C ALA A 61 -8.17 -42.56 2.42
N LYS A 62 -8.39 -42.72 3.73
CA LYS A 62 -8.46 -44.01 4.41
C LYS A 62 -9.69 -44.82 3.93
N PRO A 63 -9.65 -46.17 3.97
CA PRO A 63 -10.79 -47.01 3.59
C PRO A 63 -12.03 -46.78 4.46
N PHE A 64 -13.22 -47.05 3.90
CA PHE A 64 -14.51 -47.01 4.59
C PHE A 64 -14.92 -45.65 5.19
N MET A 65 -14.39 -44.55 4.65
CA MET A 65 -14.74 -43.19 5.11
C MET A 65 -16.08 -42.75 4.49
N PRO A 66 -17.11 -42.46 5.31
CA PRO A 66 -18.40 -42.00 4.80
C PRO A 66 -18.30 -40.56 4.25
N LEU A 67 -19.14 -40.24 3.27
CA LEU A 67 -19.26 -38.89 2.68
C LEU A 67 -17.96 -38.33 2.06
N ARG A 68 -17.00 -39.19 1.72
CA ARG A 68 -15.69 -38.78 1.17
C ARG A 68 -15.81 -37.78 0.01
N ASP A 69 -16.67 -38.06 -0.97
CA ASP A 69 -16.83 -37.22 -2.15
C ASP A 69 -17.38 -35.82 -1.80
N VAL A 70 -18.23 -35.73 -0.77
CA VAL A 70 -18.77 -34.45 -0.27
C VAL A 70 -17.65 -33.60 0.36
N PHE A 71 -16.77 -34.24 1.14
CA PHE A 71 -15.61 -33.55 1.73
C PHE A 71 -14.60 -33.14 0.66
N GLU A 72 -14.26 -34.01 -0.30
CA GLU A 72 -13.35 -33.67 -1.39
C GLU A 72 -13.86 -32.48 -2.21
N SER A 73 -15.14 -32.47 -2.57
CA SER A 73 -15.75 -31.33 -3.29
C SER A 73 -15.72 -30.04 -2.47
N SER A 74 -15.85 -30.12 -1.15
CA SER A 74 -15.73 -28.96 -0.27
C SER A 74 -14.28 -28.45 -0.21
N PHE A 75 -13.31 -29.35 -0.16
CA PHE A 75 -11.89 -29.02 -0.21
C PHE A 75 -11.49 -28.35 -1.52
N ASP A 76 -11.98 -28.85 -2.66
CA ASP A 76 -11.77 -28.20 -3.96
C ASP A 76 -12.31 -26.76 -3.97
N SER A 77 -13.50 -26.56 -3.39
CA SER A 77 -14.12 -25.22 -3.28
C SER A 77 -13.26 -24.27 -2.44
N ASP A 78 -12.70 -24.75 -1.33
CA ASP A 78 -11.79 -23.96 -0.49
C ASP A 78 -10.50 -23.59 -1.23
N ILE A 79 -9.89 -24.55 -1.95
CA ILE A 79 -8.69 -24.31 -2.75
C ILE A 79 -8.94 -23.31 -3.87
N ASP A 80 -10.07 -23.42 -4.57
CA ASP A 80 -10.48 -22.47 -5.60
C ASP A 80 -10.74 -21.06 -5.04
N LEU A 81 -11.34 -20.97 -3.85
CA LEU A 81 -11.55 -19.69 -3.18
C LEU A 81 -10.24 -19.00 -2.82
N VAL A 82 -9.30 -19.72 -2.19
CA VAL A 82 -8.00 -19.12 -1.83
C VAL A 82 -7.15 -18.83 -3.06
N GLY A 83 -7.28 -19.62 -4.14
CA GLY A 83 -6.65 -19.36 -5.43
C GLY A 83 -7.10 -18.03 -6.04
N ARG A 84 -8.42 -17.82 -6.19
CA ARG A 84 -8.98 -16.55 -6.68
C ARG A 84 -8.65 -15.36 -5.78
N THR A 85 -8.63 -15.59 -4.47
CA THR A 85 -8.24 -14.55 -3.49
C THR A 85 -6.78 -14.15 -3.71
N LYS A 86 -5.88 -15.12 -3.90
CA LYS A 86 -4.48 -14.86 -4.19
C LYS A 86 -4.30 -14.03 -5.46
N GLU A 87 -4.93 -14.42 -6.57
CA GLU A 87 -4.89 -13.65 -7.83
C GLU A 87 -5.33 -12.20 -7.63
N THR A 88 -6.42 -12.00 -6.89
CA THR A 88 -6.93 -10.66 -6.55
C THR A 88 -5.91 -9.87 -5.72
N THR A 89 -5.31 -10.49 -4.71
CA THR A 89 -4.31 -9.83 -3.86
C THR A 89 -3.02 -9.49 -4.60
N ASP A 90 -2.56 -10.35 -5.52
CA ASP A 90 -1.39 -10.10 -6.37
C ASP A 90 -1.67 -8.94 -7.34
N HIS A 91 -2.88 -8.89 -7.91
CA HIS A 91 -3.31 -7.76 -8.72
C HIS A 91 -3.35 -6.45 -7.93
N LEU A 92 -3.91 -6.45 -6.72
CA LEU A 92 -3.94 -5.27 -5.83
C LEU A 92 -2.53 -4.83 -5.43
N LYS A 93 -1.63 -5.77 -5.17
CA LYS A 93 -0.23 -5.45 -4.86
C LYS A 93 0.41 -4.67 -6.00
N SER A 94 0.31 -5.15 -7.24
CA SER A 94 0.93 -4.47 -8.38
C SER A 94 0.24 -3.15 -8.72
N ARG A 95 -1.08 -3.15 -8.79
CA ARG A 95 -1.87 -1.99 -9.27
C ARG A 95 -2.03 -0.88 -8.26
N VAL A 96 -2.01 -1.20 -6.96
CA VAL A 96 -2.25 -0.22 -5.89
C VAL A 96 -0.97 -0.01 -5.09
N VAL A 97 -0.40 -1.06 -4.49
CA VAL A 97 0.72 -0.91 -3.56
C VAL A 97 1.97 -0.40 -4.26
N GLU A 98 2.38 -1.05 -5.35
CA GLU A 98 3.60 -0.68 -6.09
C GLU A 98 3.42 0.65 -6.81
N ALA A 99 2.28 0.85 -7.49
CA ALA A 99 1.98 2.08 -8.21
C ALA A 99 1.91 3.31 -7.28
N LEU A 100 1.23 3.21 -6.14
CA LEU A 100 1.11 4.31 -5.19
C LEU A 100 2.45 4.59 -4.49
N ASP A 101 3.21 3.57 -4.10
CA ASP A 101 4.52 3.78 -3.47
C ASP A 101 5.53 4.41 -4.45
N ALA A 102 5.52 4.02 -5.71
CA ALA A 102 6.34 4.66 -6.75
C ALA A 102 5.97 6.14 -6.92
N ARG A 103 4.68 6.47 -7.05
CA ARG A 103 4.22 7.85 -7.19
C ARG A 103 4.53 8.69 -5.95
N ARG A 104 4.36 8.12 -4.76
CA ARG A 104 4.69 8.77 -3.48
C ARG A 104 6.19 9.10 -3.39
N LYS A 105 7.07 8.17 -3.79
CA LYS A 105 8.52 8.39 -3.82
C LYS A 105 8.91 9.49 -4.80
N GLU A 106 8.34 9.50 -6.00
CA GLU A 106 8.56 10.56 -6.99
C GLU A 106 8.17 11.94 -6.42
N HIS A 107 6.99 12.03 -5.80
CA HIS A 107 6.54 13.26 -5.13
C HIS A 107 7.50 13.69 -3.99
N ASP A 108 8.01 12.77 -3.19
CA ASP A 108 8.97 13.09 -2.12
C ASP A 108 10.31 13.62 -2.68
N ILE A 109 10.79 13.05 -3.80
CA ILE A 109 12.00 13.50 -4.49
C ILE A 109 11.81 14.94 -5.01
N GLN A 110 10.72 15.19 -5.74
CA GLN A 110 10.40 16.51 -6.27
C GLN A 110 10.23 17.55 -5.15
N ARG A 111 9.53 17.20 -4.07
CA ARG A 111 9.39 18.07 -2.88
C ARG A 111 10.76 18.40 -2.28
N GLY A 112 11.64 17.40 -2.17
CA GLY A 112 13.00 17.59 -1.65
C GLY A 112 13.84 18.53 -2.51
N ALA A 113 13.81 18.36 -3.82
CA ALA A 113 14.53 19.22 -4.77
C ALA A 113 14.05 20.68 -4.69
N LEU A 114 12.73 20.91 -4.71
CA LEU A 114 12.14 22.24 -4.60
C LEU A 114 12.46 22.91 -3.25
N LYS A 115 12.44 22.14 -2.15
CA LYS A 115 12.80 22.68 -0.82
C LYS A 115 14.26 23.11 -0.76
N LEU A 116 15.17 22.36 -1.38
CA LEU A 116 16.58 22.72 -1.47
C LEU A 116 16.82 23.96 -2.33
N GLU A 117 16.15 24.05 -3.48
CA GLU A 117 16.21 25.22 -4.37
C GLU A 117 15.73 26.48 -3.64
N TRP A 118 14.58 26.40 -2.96
CA TRP A 118 14.05 27.50 -2.17
C TRP A 118 14.99 27.95 -1.06
N GLN A 119 15.58 27.01 -0.31
CA GLN A 119 16.54 27.34 0.75
C GLN A 119 17.78 28.05 0.21
N LYS A 120 18.28 27.66 -0.97
CA LYS A 120 19.41 28.34 -1.62
C LYS A 120 19.05 29.77 -2.01
N LEU A 121 17.92 29.98 -2.67
CA LEU A 121 17.43 31.30 -3.08
C LEU A 121 17.16 32.22 -1.88
N THR A 122 16.57 31.69 -0.82
CA THR A 122 16.28 32.48 0.39
C THR A 122 17.56 32.97 1.05
N LYS A 123 18.59 32.11 1.13
CA LYS A 123 19.91 32.48 1.68
C LYS A 123 20.64 33.52 0.82
N SER A 124 20.53 33.44 -0.51
CA SER A 124 21.17 34.41 -1.40
C SER A 124 20.48 35.77 -1.42
N LEU A 125 19.15 35.79 -1.30
CA LEU A 125 18.34 37.03 -1.37
C LEU A 125 18.15 37.71 -0.02
N CYS A 126 18.29 37.00 1.09
CA CYS A 126 18.11 37.54 2.45
C CYS A 126 19.21 37.01 3.38
N PRO A 127 20.44 37.54 3.32
CA PRO A 127 21.58 37.05 4.12
C PRO A 127 21.35 37.13 5.63
N GLY A 128 20.56 38.10 6.11
CA GLY A 128 20.35 38.38 7.54
C GLY A 128 19.07 37.82 8.17
N ARG A 129 18.33 36.93 7.48
CA ARG A 129 17.06 36.38 8.02
C ARG A 129 17.26 35.11 8.88
N PHE A 130 18.51 34.70 9.10
CA PHE A 130 18.89 33.51 9.87
C PHE A 130 19.90 33.81 10.99
N GLU A 131 20.07 35.08 11.37
CA GLU A 131 20.75 35.50 12.61
C GLU A 131 19.74 35.68 13.75
#